data_AF-A0A0G0XL84-F1
#
_entry.id   AF-A0A0G0XL84-F1
#
_cell.length_a   1.000
_cell.length_b   1.000
_cell.length_c   1.000
_cell.angle_alpha   90.00
_cell.angle_beta   90.00
_cell.angle_gamma   90.00
#
_symmetry.space_group_name_H-M   'P 1'
#
loop_
_entity.id
_entity.type
_entity.pdbx_description
1 polymer ?
#
loop_
_entity_poly.entity_id
_entity_poly.type
_entity_poly.pdbx_seq_one_letter_code
_entity_poly.pdbx_strand_id
1 'polypeptide(L)'
;MKKNVEFKSWHGVLLLAILFVAIVLGIVQMVNQDVTSPDASFQRRGEQVEQLTQASCESAGGQWEACGSACRGEEAENPEVVCMELCQEYCYCREDHQCPVDHNCVEKIEEIGICEVEF
;
A
#
# COMPACT_ATOMS: atom_id res chain seq x y z
N MET A 1 43.70 65.54 11.51
CA MET A 1 43.97 64.13 11.19
C MET A 1 42.64 63.40 11.08
N LYS A 2 42.31 62.89 9.88
CA LYS A 2 41.04 62.21 9.56
C LYS A 2 41.01 60.84 10.26
N LYS A 3 39.96 60.58 11.06
CA LYS A 3 39.70 59.26 11.65
C LYS A 3 39.22 58.33 10.53
N ASN A 4 40.08 57.43 10.09
CA ASN A 4 39.66 56.24 9.37
C ASN A 4 39.05 55.30 10.40
N VAL A 5 37.73 55.24 10.43
CA VAL A 5 37.03 54.26 11.26
C VAL A 5 37.24 52.90 10.59
N GLU A 6 37.98 52.02 11.25
CA GLU A 6 38.04 50.57 10.99
C GLU A 6 36.62 50.00 11.18
N PHE A 7 35.81 50.13 10.13
CA PHE A 7 34.45 49.65 10.09
C PHE A 7 34.38 48.57 9.02
N LYS A 8 34.65 47.30 9.38
CA LYS A 8 34.28 46.07 8.64
C LYS A 8 35.24 44.90 8.96
N SER A 9 34.95 44.15 10.02
CA SER A 9 35.47 42.77 10.11
C SER A 9 34.43 41.84 10.76
N TRP A 10 33.77 42.33 11.81
CA TRP A 10 32.70 41.57 12.49
C TRP A 10 31.50 41.23 11.61
N HIS A 11 31.05 42.15 10.75
CA HIS A 11 29.94 41.85 9.84
C HIS A 11 30.32 40.81 8.77
N GLY A 12 31.58 40.74 8.36
CA GLY A 12 32.06 39.71 7.43
C GLY A 12 32.06 38.33 8.09
N VAL A 13 32.52 38.24 9.34
CA VAL A 13 32.49 37.00 10.13
C VAL A 13 31.06 36.56 10.43
N LEU A 14 30.18 37.51 10.77
CA LEU A 14 28.75 37.23 11.03
C LEU A 14 28.06 36.68 9.78
N LEU A 15 28.32 37.28 8.61
CA LEU A 15 27.75 36.81 7.34
C LEU A 15 28.26 35.41 6.98
N LEU A 16 29.55 35.13 7.18
CA LEU A 16 30.13 33.79 6.99
C LEU A 16 29.52 32.74 7.91
N ALA A 17 29.30 33.08 9.18
CA ALA A 17 28.68 32.18 10.15
C ALA A 17 27.23 31.86 9.79
N ILE A 18 26.45 32.88 9.39
CA ILE A 18 25.05 32.69 8.95
C ILE A 18 25.01 31.80 7.70
N LEU A 19 25.90 32.03 6.74
CA LEU A 19 25.96 31.25 5.50
C LEU A 19 26.35 29.80 5.77
N PHE A 20 27.28 29.55 6.68
CA PHE A 20 27.68 28.21 7.09
C PHE A 20 26.53 27.45 7.76
N VAL A 21 25.80 28.10 8.68
CA VAL A 21 24.62 27.50 9.33
C VAL A 21 23.53 27.16 8.30
N ALA A 22 23.28 28.05 7.34
CA ALA A 22 22.30 27.79 6.28
C ALA A 22 22.69 26.59 5.40
N ILE A 23 23.98 26.44 5.06
CA ILE A 23 24.49 25.30 4.29
C ILE A 23 24.36 24.01 5.09
N VAL A 24 24.77 23.99 6.36
CA VAL A 24 24.68 22.79 7.21
C VAL A 24 23.22 22.37 7.38
N LEU A 25 22.30 23.31 7.63
CA LEU A 25 20.88 23.01 7.73
C LEU A 25 20.29 22.51 6.40
N GLY A 26 20.71 23.06 5.27
CA GLY A 26 20.30 22.59 3.94
C GLY A 26 20.77 21.16 3.66
N ILE A 27 22.02 20.82 4.02
CA ILE A 27 22.57 19.47 3.85
C ILE A 27 21.84 18.48 4.78
N VAL A 28 21.56 18.84 6.03
CA VAL A 28 20.81 17.97 6.96
C VAL A 28 19.38 17.71 6.46
N GLN A 29 18.72 18.71 5.88
CA GLN A 29 17.40 18.53 5.25
C GLN A 29 17.48 17.64 4.00
N MET A 30 18.53 17.79 3.18
CA MET A 30 18.73 16.95 1.99
C MET A 30 18.98 15.48 2.36
N VAL A 31 19.82 15.21 3.36
CA VAL A 31 20.13 13.83 3.81
C VAL A 31 18.93 13.17 4.51
N ASN A 32 18.11 13.93 5.24
CA ASN A 32 16.89 13.38 5.84
C ASN A 32 15.77 13.12 4.82
N GLN A 33 15.83 13.69 3.61
CA GLN A 33 14.82 13.42 2.58
C GLN A 33 15.03 12.08 1.86
N ASP A 34 16.24 11.52 1.85
CA ASP A 34 16.51 10.22 1.23
C ASP A 34 16.01 9.02 2.06
N VAL A 35 15.64 9.22 3.34
CA VAL A 35 15.17 8.14 4.24
C VAL A 35 13.68 8.25 4.56
N THR A 36 13.00 9.32 4.12
CA THR A 36 11.58 9.54 4.42
C THR A 36 10.81 9.97 3.17
N SER A 37 10.88 9.14 2.15
CA SER A 37 9.75 8.93 1.25
C SER A 37 9.71 7.45 0.94
N PRO A 38 8.85 6.65 1.59
CA PRO A 38 8.40 5.42 0.93
C PRO A 38 7.90 5.84 -0.46
N ASP A 39 8.46 5.23 -1.48
CA ASP A 39 8.13 5.44 -2.89
C ASP A 39 6.61 5.44 -3.11
N ALA A 40 5.99 6.63 -3.11
CA ALA A 40 4.61 6.83 -3.55
C ALA A 40 4.42 6.52 -5.05
N SER A 41 5.48 6.10 -5.75
CA SER A 41 5.47 5.67 -7.15
C SER A 41 5.51 4.15 -7.32
N PHE A 42 5.98 3.38 -6.33
CA PHE A 42 5.94 1.91 -6.38
C PHE A 42 4.56 1.37 -5.97
N GLN A 43 3.84 2.11 -5.13
CA GLN A 43 2.49 1.75 -4.69
C GLN A 43 1.40 2.10 -5.73
N ARG A 44 1.70 2.83 -6.81
CA ARG A 44 0.70 3.23 -7.82
C ARG A 44 0.61 2.36 -9.07
N ARG A 45 1.35 1.25 -9.15
CA ARG A 45 1.19 0.28 -10.24
C ARG A 45 0.86 -1.14 -9.78
N GLY A 46 0.98 -1.44 -8.49
CA GLY A 46 0.55 -2.72 -7.90
C GLY A 46 -0.70 -2.65 -7.01
N GLU A 47 -1.20 -1.45 -6.67
CA GLU A 47 -2.19 -1.25 -5.61
C GLU A 47 -3.39 -0.39 -6.07
N GLN A 48 -3.98 -0.77 -7.20
CA GLN A 48 -5.40 -0.47 -7.46
C GLN A 48 -6.16 -1.73 -7.88
N VAL A 49 -5.73 -2.90 -7.39
CA VAL A 49 -6.71 -3.95 -7.14
C VAL A 49 -7.47 -3.45 -5.92
N GLU A 50 -8.71 -3.00 -6.12
CA GLU A 50 -9.60 -2.67 -5.02
C GLU A 50 -9.65 -3.90 -4.11
N GLN A 51 -9.11 -3.81 -2.89
CA GLN A 51 -9.09 -4.94 -1.96
C GLN A 51 -10.53 -5.44 -1.81
N LEU A 52 -10.73 -6.74 -1.96
CA LEU A 52 -12.04 -7.36 -1.83
C LEU A 52 -12.58 -7.09 -0.42
N THR A 53 -13.54 -6.17 -0.32
CA THR A 53 -14.20 -5.81 0.94
C THR A 53 -15.64 -6.29 0.95
N GLN A 54 -16.22 -6.47 2.13
CA GLN A 54 -17.66 -6.74 2.29
C GLN A 54 -18.53 -5.78 1.48
N ALA A 55 -18.24 -4.48 1.57
CA ALA A 55 -19.00 -3.46 0.86
C ALA A 55 -18.92 -3.65 -0.67
N SER A 56 -17.71 -3.87 -1.21
CA SER A 56 -17.53 -4.11 -2.65
C SER A 56 -18.24 -5.38 -3.11
N CYS A 57 -18.13 -6.47 -2.34
CA CYS A 57 -18.77 -7.75 -2.62
C CYS A 57 -20.30 -7.64 -2.68
N GLU A 58 -20.91 -7.09 -1.62
CA GLU A 58 -22.36 -6.95 -1.54
C GLU A 58 -22.89 -5.97 -2.60
N SER A 59 -22.12 -4.93 -2.95
CA SER A 59 -22.51 -3.97 -3.99
C SER A 59 -22.53 -4.58 -5.40
N ALA A 60 -21.67 -5.57 -5.67
CA ALA A 60 -21.64 -6.30 -6.92
C ALA A 60 -22.74 -7.39 -7.00
N GLY A 61 -23.36 -7.74 -5.87
CA GLY A 61 -24.36 -8.80 -5.79
C GLY A 61 -23.79 -10.17 -5.40
N GLY A 62 -22.54 -10.21 -4.92
CA GLY A 62 -21.96 -11.36 -4.26
C GLY A 62 -22.40 -11.47 -2.79
N GLN A 63 -21.98 -12.54 -2.13
CA GLN A 63 -22.26 -12.78 -0.72
C GLN A 63 -20.95 -12.82 0.07
N TRP A 64 -20.80 -11.91 1.03
CA TRP A 64 -19.61 -11.84 1.87
C TRP A 64 -19.59 -12.98 2.90
N GLU A 65 -18.44 -13.61 3.04
CA GLU A 65 -18.11 -14.57 4.08
C GLU A 65 -16.89 -14.06 4.84
N ALA A 66 -17.08 -13.75 6.13
CA ALA A 66 -16.01 -13.23 6.97
C ALA A 66 -15.10 -14.34 7.51
N CYS A 67 -15.53 -15.60 7.43
CA CYS A 67 -14.79 -16.73 7.96
C CYS A 67 -15.09 -18.03 7.22
N GLY A 68 -14.67 -18.10 5.96
CA GLY A 68 -14.73 -19.32 5.17
C GLY A 68 -13.52 -20.21 5.43
N SER A 69 -13.64 -21.49 5.07
CA SER A 69 -12.54 -22.44 5.16
C SER A 69 -11.51 -22.15 4.07
N ALA A 70 -10.24 -22.05 4.44
CA ALA A 70 -9.10 -22.06 3.51
C ALA A 70 -9.00 -23.36 2.69
N CYS A 71 -9.69 -24.41 3.10
CA CYS A 71 -9.65 -25.76 2.54
C CYS A 71 -10.75 -26.01 1.51
N ARG A 72 -11.47 -24.95 1.11
CA ARG A 72 -12.63 -25.05 0.25
C ARG A 72 -12.28 -25.79 -1.05
N GLY A 73 -12.84 -26.99 -1.21
CA GLY A 73 -12.63 -27.82 -2.40
C GLY A 73 -11.46 -28.78 -2.33
N GLU A 74 -10.42 -28.50 -1.53
CA GLU A 74 -9.26 -29.39 -1.39
C GLU A 74 -9.66 -30.76 -0.85
N GLU A 75 -10.60 -30.81 0.11
CA GLU A 75 -11.10 -32.07 0.66
C GLU A 75 -11.86 -32.91 -0.36
N ALA A 76 -12.53 -32.27 -1.32
CA ALA A 76 -13.29 -32.94 -2.37
C ALA A 76 -12.35 -33.51 -3.46
N GLU A 77 -11.22 -32.85 -3.71
CA GLU A 77 -10.25 -33.27 -4.71
C GLU A 77 -9.21 -34.27 -4.15
N ASN A 78 -8.81 -34.13 -2.88
CA ASN A 78 -7.85 -35.02 -2.26
C ASN A 78 -8.08 -35.18 -0.73
N PRO A 79 -8.73 -36.27 -0.30
CA PRO A 79 -9.04 -36.51 1.11
C PRO A 79 -7.82 -36.80 2.00
N GLU A 80 -6.61 -36.94 1.42
CA GLU A 80 -5.37 -37.12 2.17
C GLU A 80 -4.65 -35.80 2.48
N VAL A 81 -5.11 -34.67 1.93
CA VAL A 81 -4.54 -33.35 2.23
C VAL A 81 -4.99 -32.94 3.63
N VAL A 82 -4.02 -32.76 4.52
CA VAL A 82 -4.25 -32.13 5.82
C VAL A 82 -4.30 -30.63 5.58
N CYS A 83 -5.49 -30.12 5.33
CA CYS A 83 -5.70 -28.68 5.29
C CYS A 83 -5.99 -28.15 6.71
N MET A 84 -5.41 -27.00 7.03
CA MET A 84 -5.62 -26.32 8.30
C MET A 84 -6.77 -25.33 8.14
N GLU A 85 -7.84 -25.54 8.90
CA GLU A 85 -8.96 -24.62 8.97
C GLU A 85 -8.50 -23.25 9.47
N LEU A 86 -8.20 -22.36 8.54
CA LEU A 86 -7.95 -20.95 8.76
C LEU A 86 -9.16 -20.17 8.26
N CYS A 87 -9.58 -19.21 9.09
CA CYS A 87 -10.62 -18.26 8.77
C CYS A 87 -10.12 -17.33 7.64
N GLN A 88 -10.68 -17.48 6.45
CA GLN A 88 -10.37 -16.64 5.30
C GLN A 88 -11.62 -15.91 4.82
N GLU A 89 -11.45 -14.64 4.48
CA GLU A 89 -12.54 -13.80 3.97
C GLU A 89 -12.73 -14.09 2.48
N TYR A 90 -13.99 -14.27 2.06
CA TYR A 90 -14.36 -14.50 0.66
C TYR A 90 -15.55 -13.65 0.25
N CYS A 91 -15.66 -13.44 -1.06
CA CYS A 91 -16.91 -13.04 -1.70
C CYS A 91 -17.42 -14.21 -2.55
N TYR A 92 -18.53 -14.83 -2.16
CA TYR A 92 -19.16 -15.88 -2.95
C TYR A 92 -19.88 -15.31 -4.17
N CYS A 93 -19.79 -16.05 -5.27
CA CYS A 93 -20.41 -15.72 -6.55
C CYS A 93 -20.95 -16.98 -7.22
N ARG A 94 -21.89 -16.84 -8.15
CA ARG A 94 -22.28 -17.90 -9.11
C ARG A 94 -21.87 -17.52 -10.53
N GLU A 95 -21.92 -16.22 -10.82
CA GLU A 95 -21.58 -15.61 -12.09
C GLU A 95 -20.60 -14.45 -11.89
N ASP A 96 -19.83 -14.11 -12.94
CA ASP A 96 -18.77 -13.09 -12.86
C ASP A 96 -19.29 -11.69 -12.55
N HIS A 97 -20.53 -11.38 -12.96
CA HIS A 97 -21.15 -10.09 -12.70
C HIS A 97 -21.44 -9.83 -11.21
N GLN A 98 -21.33 -10.86 -10.36
CA GLN A 98 -21.49 -10.76 -8.91
C GLN A 98 -20.18 -10.41 -8.18
N CYS A 99 -19.09 -10.30 -8.93
CA CYS A 99 -17.79 -9.92 -8.40
C CYS A 99 -17.53 -8.43 -8.60
N PRO A 100 -16.75 -7.80 -7.70
CA PRO A 100 -16.29 -6.43 -7.89
C PRO A 100 -15.48 -6.26 -9.17
N VAL A 101 -15.27 -5.01 -9.57
CA VAL A 101 -14.46 -4.68 -10.76
C VAL A 101 -13.08 -5.35 -10.63
N ASP A 102 -12.58 -5.87 -11.76
CA ASP A 102 -11.31 -6.61 -11.87
C ASP A 102 -11.25 -7.95 -11.12
N HIS A 103 -12.40 -8.50 -10.71
CA HIS A 103 -12.52 -9.85 -10.15
C HIS A 103 -13.42 -10.74 -11.02
N ASN A 104 -13.14 -12.04 -11.05
CA ASN A 104 -13.94 -13.05 -11.76
C ASN A 104 -14.39 -14.15 -10.80
N CYS A 105 -15.46 -14.85 -11.16
CA CYS A 105 -16.00 -15.92 -10.33
C CYS A 105 -15.30 -17.25 -10.62
N VAL A 106 -14.33 -17.60 -9.77
CA VAL A 106 -13.46 -18.76 -9.92
C VAL A 106 -13.75 -19.86 -8.88
N GLU A 107 -13.05 -20.99 -8.99
CA GLU A 107 -13.12 -22.11 -8.04
C GLU A 107 -14.56 -22.59 -7.72
N LYS A 108 -15.31 -22.91 -8.78
CA LYS A 108 -16.72 -23.28 -8.63
C LYS A 108 -16.89 -24.71 -8.10
N ILE A 109 -17.43 -24.83 -6.90
CA ILE A 109 -17.84 -26.08 -6.26
C ILE A 109 -19.35 -26.03 -6.10
N GLU A 110 -20.07 -26.99 -6.69
CA GLU A 110 -21.54 -27.01 -6.68
C GLU A 110 -22.15 -25.67 -7.18
N GLU A 111 -21.58 -25.12 -8.26
CA GLU A 111 -22.01 -23.85 -8.91
C GLU A 111 -21.78 -22.57 -8.09
N ILE A 112 -21.18 -22.67 -6.90
CA ILE A 112 -20.75 -21.52 -6.09
C ILE A 112 -19.24 -21.38 -6.25
N GLY A 113 -18.76 -20.19 -6.58
CA GLY A 113 -17.34 -19.83 -6.67
C GLY A 113 -16.97 -18.73 -5.67
N ILE A 114 -15.73 -18.25 -5.76
CA ILE A 114 -15.22 -17.08 -5.04
C ILE A 114 -14.70 -16.03 -6.03
N CYS A 115 -14.80 -14.76 -5.66
CA CYS A 115 -14.28 -13.66 -6.47
C CYS A 115 -12.77 -13.50 -6.28
N GLU A 116 -12.00 -13.69 -7.35
CA GLU A 116 -10.54 -13.48 -7.35
C GLU A 116 -10.08 -12.63 -8.52
N VAL A 117 -8.90 -12.05 -8.38
CA VAL A 117 -8.26 -11.25 -9.42
C VAL A 117 -7.59 -12.20 -10.42
N GLU A 118 -7.92 -12.06 -11.71
CA GLU A 118 -7.24 -12.80 -12.76
C GLU A 118 -5.90 -12.10 -13.08
N PHE A 119 -4.77 -12.79 -12.83
CA PHE A 119 -3.42 -12.29 -13.10
C PHE A 119 -2.89 -12.70 -14.48
#